data_AF-F3GMI0-F1
#
_entry.id   AF-F3GMI0-F1
#
_cell.length_a   1.000
_cell.length_b   1.000
_cell.length_c   1.000
_cell.angle_alpha   90.00
_cell.angle_beta   90.00
_cell.angle_gamma   90.00
#
_symmetry.space_group_name_H-M   'P 1'
#
loop_
_entity.id
_entity.type
_entity.pdbx_description
1 polymer ?
#
loop_
_entity_poly.entity_id
_entity_poly.type
_entity_poly.pdbx_seq_one_letter_code
_entity_poly.pdbx_strand_id
1 'polypeptide(L)'
;MCSHYEAPTPHQVADAFGVALFDQGRLDLWPAYIGPFLRHPDGRAEDDESPAAMEVMTGSFGLIPSWSKDSKIARRTYNARSETVAEKPSFRHAWRH
;
A
#
# COMPACT_ATOMS: atom_id res chain seq x y z
N MET A 1 -15.59 -4.03 8.82
CA MET A 1 -14.83 -3.99 7.56
C MET A 1 -14.74 -2.54 7.15
N CYS A 2 -13.53 -1.98 7.05
CA CYS A 2 -13.33 -0.58 6.72
C CYS A 2 -13.37 -0.39 5.20
N SER A 3 -14.30 0.42 4.69
CA SER A 3 -14.42 0.71 3.25
C SER A 3 -14.25 2.19 2.94
N HIS A 4 -13.76 2.96 3.90
CA HIS A 4 -13.59 4.40 3.82
C HIS A 4 -12.65 4.85 4.93
N TYR A 5 -11.63 5.64 4.59
CA TYR A 5 -10.76 6.28 5.56
C TYR A 5 -10.18 7.58 4.99
N GLU A 6 -9.75 8.48 5.88
CA GLU A 6 -8.96 9.64 5.51
C GLU A 6 -7.48 9.30 5.66
N ALA A 7 -6.72 9.43 4.58
CA ALA A 7 -5.27 9.20 4.58
C ALA A 7 -4.56 10.31 5.37
N PRO A 8 -3.48 9.97 6.09
CA PRO A 8 -2.62 10.99 6.70
C PRO A 8 -2.04 11.90 5.62
N THR A 9 -1.78 13.14 5.98
CA THR A 9 -1.07 14.11 5.12
C THR A 9 0.40 13.73 4.95
N PRO A 10 1.10 14.20 3.90
CA PRO A 10 2.52 13.91 3.70
C PRO A 10 3.40 14.29 4.90
N HIS A 11 3.11 15.41 5.56
CA HIS A 11 3.84 15.84 6.75
C HIS A 11 3.66 14.87 7.92
N GLN A 12 2.42 14.42 8.19
CA GLN A 12 2.16 13.45 9.26
C GLN A 12 2.87 12.13 9.01
N VAL A 13 2.98 11.69 7.75
CA VAL A 13 3.72 10.47 7.40
C VAL A 13 5.23 10.67 7.56
N ALA A 14 5.76 11.82 7.10
CA ALA A 14 7.18 12.15 7.25
C ALA A 14 7.59 12.22 8.74
N ASP A 15 6.80 12.91 9.56
CA ASP A 15 7.06 13.04 11.00
C ASP A 15 6.98 11.69 11.73
N ALA A 16 6.04 10.83 11.36
CA ALA A 16 5.82 9.55 12.04
C ALA A 16 6.81 8.44 11.61
N PHE A 17 7.25 8.45 10.34
CA PHE A 17 8.03 7.35 9.76
C PHE A 17 9.42 7.74 9.27
N GLY A 18 9.80 9.03 9.38
CA GLY A 18 11.13 9.50 8.98
C GLY A 18 11.39 9.41 7.47
N VAL A 19 10.33 9.54 6.67
CA VAL A 19 10.40 9.48 5.20
C VAL A 19 10.43 10.88 4.61
N ALA A 20 10.98 11.01 3.40
CA ALA A 20 10.93 12.27 2.66
C ALA A 20 9.48 12.69 2.35
N LEU A 21 9.25 14.01 2.24
CA LEU A 21 7.96 14.51 1.77
C LEU A 21 7.70 14.01 0.35
N PHE A 22 6.44 13.71 0.08
CA PHE A 22 5.97 13.16 -1.19
C PHE A 22 4.71 13.89 -1.64
N ASP A 23 4.41 13.80 -2.94
CA ASP A 23 3.16 14.30 -3.48
C ASP A 23 2.03 13.30 -3.19
N GLN A 24 0.94 13.83 -2.65
CA GLN A 24 -0.24 13.05 -2.33
C GLN A 24 -1.47 13.77 -2.86
N GLY A 25 -2.26 13.05 -3.65
CA GLY A 25 -3.53 13.56 -4.14
C GLY A 25 -4.59 13.57 -3.04
N ARG A 26 -5.63 12.75 -3.22
CA ARG A 26 -6.79 12.77 -2.33
C ARG A 26 -6.50 12.11 -0.98
N LEU A 27 -7.00 12.74 0.09
CA LEU A 27 -6.99 12.17 1.44
C LEU A 27 -8.22 11.29 1.71
N ASP A 28 -9.39 11.67 1.21
CA ASP A 28 -10.64 10.88 1.34
C ASP A 28 -10.64 9.62 0.46
N LEU A 29 -10.29 8.46 1.02
CA LEU A 29 -10.04 7.22 0.27
C LEU A 29 -11.17 6.18 0.42
N TRP A 30 -11.53 5.62 -0.73
CA TRP A 30 -12.55 4.58 -0.92
C TRP A 30 -11.96 3.46 -1.80
N PRO A 31 -12.55 2.24 -1.83
CA PRO A 31 -12.03 1.14 -2.62
C PRO A 31 -11.79 1.48 -4.10
N ALA A 32 -10.65 1.01 -4.62
CA ALA A 32 -10.09 1.29 -5.94
C ALA A 32 -9.55 2.71 -6.16
N TYR A 33 -9.53 3.57 -5.14
CA TYR A 33 -8.82 4.85 -5.20
C TYR A 33 -7.32 4.66 -5.01
N ILE A 34 -6.52 5.56 -5.56
CA ILE A 34 -5.06 5.57 -5.36
C ILE A 34 -4.75 6.35 -4.07
N GLY A 35 -3.95 5.75 -3.21
CA GLY A 35 -3.48 6.34 -1.96
C GLY A 35 -2.04 5.96 -1.64
N PRO A 36 -1.43 6.62 -0.65
CA PRO A 36 -0.08 6.27 -0.22
C PRO A 36 -0.08 5.00 0.63
N PHE A 37 1.00 4.23 0.53
CA PHE A 37 1.34 3.16 1.45
C PHE A 37 2.84 3.11 1.64
N LEU A 38 3.28 2.66 2.81
CA LEU A 38 4.69 2.51 3.14
C LEU A 38 5.13 1.06 2.86
N ARG A 39 6.35 0.89 2.37
CA ARG A 39 7.00 -0.41 2.24
C ARG A 39 8.49 -0.31 2.54
N HIS A 40 9.14 -1.43 2.78
CA HIS A 40 10.60 -1.47 2.76
C HIS A 40 11.10 -1.28 1.32
N PRO A 41 12.18 -0.51 1.10
CA PRO A 41 12.83 -0.43 -0.20
C PRO A 41 13.31 -1.79 -0.68
N ASP A 42 13.23 -2.05 -1.98
CA ASP A 42 13.78 -3.28 -2.57
C ASP A 42 15.32 -3.20 -2.57
N GLY A 43 15.98 -3.94 -1.67
CA GLY A 43 17.41 -4.26 -1.74
C GLY A 43 18.40 -3.09 -1.78
N ARG A 44 19.04 -2.82 -0.62
CA ARG A 44 20.29 -2.05 -0.37
C ARG A 44 20.52 -0.83 -1.27
N ALA A 45 20.37 0.37 -0.67
CA ALA A 45 21.02 1.56 -1.19
C ALA A 45 22.47 1.25 -1.58
N GLU A 46 22.82 1.52 -2.83
CA GLU A 46 24.19 1.37 -3.34
C GLU A 46 25.14 2.40 -2.69
N ASP A 47 24.59 3.41 -2.01
CA ASP A 47 25.30 4.42 -1.26
C ASP A 47 25.05 4.23 0.26
N ASP A 48 26.14 4.14 1.02
CA ASP A 48 26.21 3.88 2.47
C ASP A 48 25.80 5.12 3.30
N GLU A 49 24.68 5.74 2.94
CA GLU A 49 23.97 6.74 3.74
C GLU A 49 22.65 6.11 4.15
N SER A 50 22.65 5.42 5.29
CA SER A 50 21.49 4.78 5.97
C SER A 50 20.23 4.68 5.09
N PRO A 51 20.00 3.58 4.35
CA PRO A 51 18.81 3.45 3.51
C PRO A 51 17.57 3.78 4.34
N ALA A 52 16.72 4.69 3.83
CA ALA A 52 15.48 5.04 4.50
C ALA A 52 14.76 3.75 4.92
N ALA A 53 14.46 3.61 6.21
CA ALA A 53 13.91 2.36 6.74
C ALA A 53 12.61 1.96 6.03
N MET A 54 11.89 2.95 5.50
CA MET A 54 10.67 2.81 4.72
C MET A 54 10.72 3.77 3.52
N GLU A 55 10.02 3.43 2.45
CA GLU A 55 9.70 4.34 1.36
C GLU A 55 8.18 4.45 1.17
N VAL A 56 7.74 5.60 0.67
CA VAL A 56 6.33 5.86 0.37
C VAL A 56 6.08 5.57 -1.11
N MET A 57 5.10 4.73 -1.37
CA MET A 57 4.63 4.40 -2.71
C MET A 57 3.15 4.76 -2.86
N THR A 58 2.69 4.92 -4.09
CA THR A 58 1.26 5.06 -4.39
C THR A 58 0.68 3.77 -4.95
N GLY A 59 -0.52 3.41 -4.50
CA GLY A 59 -1.16 2.17 -4.89
C GLY A 59 -2.68 2.21 -4.77
N SER A 60 -3.33 1.22 -5.38
CA SER A 60 -4.78 1.05 -5.30
C SER A 60 -5.19 0.57 -3.90
N PHE A 61 -6.20 1.20 -3.30
CA PHE A 61 -6.90 0.69 -2.13
C PHE A 61 -7.77 -0.51 -2.52
N GLY A 62 -7.10 -1.66 -2.59
CA GLY A 62 -7.63 -2.92 -3.11
C GLY A 62 -6.61 -3.59 -4.00
N LEU A 63 -6.18 -4.78 -3.59
CA LEU A 63 -5.15 -5.54 -4.30
C LEU A 63 -5.67 -6.00 -5.66
N ILE A 64 -4.93 -5.73 -6.73
CA ILE A 64 -5.19 -6.25 -8.07
C ILE A 64 -4.23 -7.42 -8.29
N PRO A 65 -4.71 -8.68 -8.25
CA PRO A 65 -3.85 -9.82 -8.49
C PRO A 65 -3.30 -9.79 -9.92
N SER A 66 -2.07 -10.26 -10.12
CA SER A 66 -1.39 -10.23 -11.43
C SER A 66 -2.14 -10.98 -12.55
N TRP A 67 -2.98 -11.94 -12.20
CA TRP A 67 -3.84 -12.68 -13.15
C TRP A 67 -5.14 -11.96 -13.51
N SER A 68 -5.51 -10.89 -12.79
CA SER A 68 -6.74 -10.14 -13.07
C SER A 68 -6.58 -9.31 -14.33
N LYS A 69 -7.57 -9.41 -15.22
CA LYS A 69 -7.64 -8.61 -16.45
C LYS A 69 -8.29 -7.24 -16.27
N ASP A 70 -8.94 -7.01 -15.12
CA ASP A 70 -9.67 -5.78 -14.82
C ASP A 70 -9.30 -5.28 -13.41
N SER A 71 -9.05 -3.98 -13.30
CA SER A 71 -8.76 -3.29 -12.04
C SER A 71 -9.99 -3.17 -11.13
N LYS A 72 -11.21 -3.36 -11.64
CA LYS A 72 -12.45 -3.36 -10.84
C LYS A 72 -12.44 -4.38 -9.71
N ILE A 73 -11.60 -5.42 -9.79
CA ILE A 73 -11.43 -6.40 -8.71
C ILE A 73 -10.99 -5.73 -7.39
N ALA A 74 -10.32 -4.58 -7.43
CA ALA A 74 -9.93 -3.80 -6.25
C ALA A 74 -11.12 -3.49 -5.32
N ARG A 75 -12.33 -3.29 -5.87
CA ARG A 75 -13.57 -3.10 -5.10
C ARG A 75 -14.02 -4.34 -4.33
N ARG A 76 -13.40 -5.49 -4.54
CA ARG A 76 -13.67 -6.76 -3.85
C ARG A 76 -12.48 -7.27 -3.02
N THR A 77 -11.34 -6.57 -3.08
CA THR A 77 -10.07 -6.97 -2.45
C THR A 77 -9.45 -5.84 -1.61
N TYR A 78 -10.25 -4.83 -1.23
CA TYR A 78 -9.85 -3.72 -0.35
C TYR A 78 -9.66 -4.12 1.12
N ASN A 79 -10.23 -5.25 1.55
CA ASN A 79 -9.94 -5.87 2.83
C ASN A 79 -9.58 -7.34 2.62
N ALA A 80 -8.69 -7.85 3.46
CA ALA A 80 -8.38 -9.26 3.59
C ALA A 80 -8.61 -9.70 5.04
N ARG A 81 -9.20 -10.88 5.23
CA ARG A 81 -9.33 -11.51 6.56
C ARG A 81 -8.02 -12.20 6.90
N SER A 82 -7.39 -11.82 8.01
CA SER A 82 -6.12 -12.40 8.46
C SER A 82 -6.16 -13.91 8.61
N GLU A 83 -7.33 -14.48 8.93
CA GLU A 83 -7.53 -15.93 9.09
C GLU A 83 -7.43 -16.70 7.77
N THR A 84 -7.64 -16.06 6.61
CA THR A 84 -7.72 -16.75 5.29
C THR A 84 -6.84 -16.13 4.21
N VAL A 85 -6.13 -15.05 4.51
CA VAL A 85 -5.31 -14.28 3.55
C VAL A 85 -4.22 -15.13 2.89
N ALA A 86 -3.64 -16.09 3.61
CA ALA A 86 -2.61 -17.00 3.08
C ALA A 86 -3.13 -18.00 2.03
N GLU A 87 -4.44 -18.27 2.01
CA GLU A 87 -5.05 -19.30 1.15
C GLU A 87 -5.76 -18.71 -0.06
N LYS A 88 -6.38 -17.52 0.11
CA LYS A 88 -7.22 -16.91 -0.93
C LYS A 88 -6.40 -16.55 -2.18
N PRO A 89 -6.84 -16.95 -3.40
CA PRO A 89 -6.09 -16.72 -4.64
C PRO A 89 -5.72 -15.25 -4.91
N SER A 90 -6.52 -14.31 -4.41
CA SER A 90 -6.26 -12.88 -4.56
C SER A 90 -5.04 -12.41 -3.77
N PHE A 91 -4.76 -13.00 -2.60
CA PHE A 91 -3.77 -12.48 -1.64
C PHE A 91 -2.59 -13.43 -1.41
N ARG A 92 -2.78 -14.74 -1.60
CA ARG A 92 -1.80 -15.80 -1.25
C ARG A 92 -0.41 -15.63 -1.87
N HIS A 93 -0.29 -14.90 -2.98
CA HIS A 93 1.00 -14.60 -3.59
C HIS A 93 1.71 -13.48 -2.82
N ALA A 94 1.03 -12.34 -2.62
CA ALA A 94 1.56 -11.21 -1.86
C ALA A 94 1.86 -11.56 -0.39
N TRP A 95 1.15 -12.53 0.20
CA TRP A 95 1.39 -12.96 1.59
C TRP A 95 2.66 -13.81 1.78
N ARG A 96 3.18 -14.45 0.72
CA ARG A 96 4.33 -15.37 0.82
C ARG A 96 5.69 -14.68 0.77
N HIS A 97 5.73 -13.42 0.39
CA HIS A 97 6.93 -12.62 0.12
C HIS A 97 7.02 -11.48 1.11
#